data_AF-A0AAU1JDR1-F1
#
_entry.id   AF-A0AAU1JDR1-F1
#
_cell.length_a   1.000
_cell.length_b   1.000
_cell.length_c   1.000
_cell.angle_alpha   90.00
_cell.angle_beta   90.00
_cell.angle_gamma   90.00
#
_symmetry.space_group_name_H-M   'P 1'
#
loop_
_entity.id
_entity.type
_entity.pdbx_description
1 polymer ?
#
loop_
_entity_poly.entity_id
_entity_poly.type
_entity_poly.pdbx_seq_one_letter_code
_entity_poly.pdbx_strand_id
1 'polypeptide(L)'
;MTTTLRRDAWHGRAACAGQDTDLWFPKQPTGSHAVQTCRNCPVRAECLLEALQEEGSGYAHRYGIRGGLTAGERRRMPPLPAPQPTALAALRSLLAALDEQTPGQPPTEGTTQQMTTADTPAAPQELITISSLLRWAEEHPDTEVQAQGARAEAALTGLRTRYAADQELTSITTEAEQLEKRLNELRAREAELTPKPKKKRGSYVRDYDTREVRAWATTNGIDCPHMGQIPKRVLDAWRASLPQTA
;
A
#
# COMPACT_ATOMS: atom_id res chain seq x y z
N MET A 1 -10.13 10.17 -9.41
CA MET A 1 -9.14 10.40 -8.33
C MET A 1 -8.78 9.03 -7.77
N THR A 2 -7.57 8.58 -8.07
CA THR A 2 -7.13 7.20 -7.86
C THR A 2 -6.76 7.01 -6.40
N THR A 3 -7.61 6.32 -5.67
CA THR A 3 -7.49 6.03 -4.25
C THR A 3 -6.24 5.18 -3.99
N THR A 4 -5.18 5.82 -3.50
CA THR A 4 -3.96 5.19 -2.97
C THR A 4 -4.26 4.67 -1.56
N LEU A 5 -5.04 3.59 -1.46
CA LEU A 5 -5.16 2.85 -0.20
C LEU A 5 -3.86 2.07 0.01
N ARG A 6 -3.21 2.36 1.15
CA ARG A 6 -2.13 1.64 1.83
C ARG A 6 -1.74 0.31 1.18
N ARG A 7 -0.49 0.25 0.68
CA ARG A 7 0.22 -0.99 0.37
C ARG A 7 0.19 -1.88 1.62
N ASP A 8 -0.49 -3.00 1.50
CA ASP A 8 -0.57 -4.03 2.52
C ASP A 8 0.85 -4.45 2.96
N ALA A 9 1.11 -4.43 4.27
CA ALA A 9 2.40 -4.72 4.92
C ALA A 9 2.82 -6.20 4.86
N TRP A 10 2.56 -6.88 3.74
CA TRP A 10 2.92 -8.29 3.53
C TRP A 10 4.37 -8.44 3.07
N HIS A 11 4.97 -7.44 2.41
CA HIS A 11 6.39 -7.49 2.00
C HIS A 11 7.33 -7.76 3.17
N GLY A 12 7.04 -7.20 4.35
CA GLY A 12 7.83 -7.42 5.57
C GLY A 12 7.74 -8.83 6.15
N ARG A 13 6.77 -9.65 5.70
CA ARG A 13 6.62 -11.07 6.07
C ARG A 13 7.08 -12.03 4.96
N ALA A 14 7.62 -11.50 3.86
CA ALA A 14 8.10 -12.34 2.77
C ALA A 14 9.36 -13.10 3.19
N ALA A 15 9.39 -14.42 2.96
CA ALA A 15 10.55 -15.25 3.28
C ALA A 15 11.83 -14.84 2.51
N CYS A 16 11.68 -14.11 1.41
CA CYS A 16 12.77 -13.54 0.64
C CYS A 16 13.30 -12.21 1.19
N ALA A 17 12.61 -11.58 2.15
CA ALA A 17 13.03 -10.29 2.69
C ALA A 17 14.42 -10.40 3.32
N GLY A 18 15.34 -9.53 2.89
CA GLY A 18 16.73 -9.52 3.36
C GLY A 18 17.68 -10.50 2.66
N GLN A 19 17.21 -11.30 1.70
CA GLN A 19 18.09 -12.11 0.85
C GLN A 19 18.61 -11.32 -0.36
N ASP A 20 19.68 -11.80 -1.00
CA ASP A 20 20.21 -11.24 -2.23
C ASP A 20 19.17 -11.29 -3.36
N THR A 21 18.88 -10.13 -3.96
CA THR A 21 17.88 -9.98 -5.01
C THR A 21 18.25 -10.72 -6.30
N ASP A 22 19.54 -10.92 -6.56
CA ASP A 22 20.01 -11.61 -7.78
C ASP A 22 19.57 -13.08 -7.82
N LEU A 23 19.29 -13.69 -6.65
CA LEU A 23 18.75 -15.05 -6.56
C LEU A 23 17.38 -15.21 -7.23
N TRP A 24 16.61 -14.11 -7.36
CA TRP A 24 15.31 -14.11 -8.03
C TRP A 24 15.41 -13.90 -9.56
N PHE A 25 16.63 -13.74 -10.10
CA PHE A 25 16.91 -13.64 -11.54
C PHE A 25 17.90 -14.72 -12.03
N PRO A 26 17.64 -16.02 -11.77
CA PRO A 26 18.57 -17.08 -12.14
C PRO A 26 18.58 -17.34 -13.66
N LYS A 27 19.73 -17.81 -14.18
CA LYS A 27 19.83 -18.29 -15.57
C LYS A 27 18.97 -19.53 -15.83
N GLN A 28 18.84 -20.40 -14.83
CA GLN A 28 17.98 -21.58 -14.83
C GLN A 28 16.96 -21.46 -13.69
N PRO A 29 15.70 -21.11 -14.00
CA PRO A 29 14.73 -20.80 -12.95
C PRO A 29 14.05 -22.03 -12.32
N THR A 30 13.91 -23.12 -13.07
CA THR A 30 13.28 -24.36 -12.60
C THR A 30 14.12 -24.98 -11.47
N GLY A 31 13.51 -25.25 -10.32
CA GLY A 31 14.19 -25.85 -9.17
C GLY A 31 15.18 -24.92 -8.45
N SER A 32 15.24 -23.63 -8.82
CA SER A 32 16.15 -22.66 -8.19
C SER A 32 15.79 -22.38 -6.72
N HIS A 33 16.78 -21.89 -5.96
CA HIS A 33 16.62 -21.45 -4.57
C HIS A 33 15.45 -20.47 -4.39
N ALA A 34 15.25 -19.55 -5.35
CA ALA A 34 14.15 -18.60 -5.30
C ALA A 34 12.77 -19.28 -5.43
N VAL A 35 12.61 -20.32 -6.27
CA VAL A 35 11.36 -21.09 -6.36
C VAL A 35 11.09 -21.81 -5.05
N GLN A 36 12.10 -22.47 -4.47
CA GLN A 36 11.98 -23.18 -3.19
C GLN A 36 11.62 -22.23 -2.05
N THR A 37 12.31 -21.09 -1.95
CA THR A 37 12.02 -20.04 -0.96
C THR A 37 10.59 -19.52 -1.09
N CYS A 38 10.11 -19.32 -2.33
CA CYS A 38 8.75 -18.84 -2.56
C CYS A 38 7.68 -19.88 -2.19
N ARG A 39 7.93 -21.19 -2.38
CA ARG A 39 6.98 -22.25 -2.03
C ARG A 39 6.62 -22.27 -0.54
N ASN A 40 7.60 -21.96 0.31
CA ASN A 40 7.43 -21.92 1.76
C ASN A 40 7.07 -20.50 2.29
N CYS A 41 6.83 -19.53 1.39
CA CYS A 41 6.60 -18.15 1.77
C CYS A 41 5.14 -17.92 2.22
N PRO A 42 4.89 -17.35 3.41
CA PRO A 42 3.53 -17.19 3.94
C PRO A 42 2.69 -16.16 3.18
N VAL A 43 3.31 -15.36 2.31
CA VAL A 43 2.69 -14.27 1.55
C VAL A 43 2.79 -14.50 0.03
N ARG A 44 2.94 -15.77 -0.39
CA ARG A 44 3.15 -16.15 -1.79
C ARG A 44 2.00 -15.70 -2.70
N ALA A 45 0.75 -15.80 -2.25
CA ALA A 45 -0.42 -15.44 -3.04
C ALA A 45 -0.56 -13.92 -3.21
N GLU A 46 -0.26 -13.16 -2.16
CA GLU A 46 -0.21 -11.70 -2.14
C GLU A 46 0.88 -11.20 -3.10
N CYS A 47 2.07 -11.81 -3.03
CA CYS A 47 3.18 -11.54 -3.94
C CYS A 47 2.82 -11.80 -5.41
N LEU A 48 2.16 -12.93 -5.69
CA LEU A 48 1.74 -13.26 -7.04
C LEU A 48 0.64 -12.32 -7.56
N LEU A 49 -0.30 -11.95 -6.70
CA LEU A 49 -1.37 -11.02 -7.07
C LEU A 49 -0.81 -9.65 -7.46
N GLU A 50 0.07 -9.08 -6.63
CA GLU A 50 0.72 -7.81 -6.91
C GLU A 50 1.54 -7.90 -8.21
N ALA A 51 2.30 -8.98 -8.40
CA ALA A 51 3.05 -9.21 -9.63
C ALA A 51 2.16 -9.21 -10.88
N LEU A 52 1.03 -9.92 -10.84
CA LEU A 52 0.11 -10.00 -11.97
C LEU A 52 -0.61 -8.66 -12.23
N GLN A 53 -0.90 -7.89 -11.20
CA GLN A 53 -1.49 -6.54 -11.31
C GLN A 53 -0.50 -5.54 -11.93
N GLU A 54 0.76 -5.56 -11.49
CA GLU A 54 1.82 -4.72 -12.03
C GLU A 54 2.16 -5.06 -13.49
N GLU A 55 2.20 -6.35 -13.82
CA GLU A 55 2.56 -6.84 -15.15
C GLU A 55 1.43 -6.64 -16.20
N GLY A 56 0.18 -6.54 -15.74
CA GLY A 56 -0.99 -6.38 -16.60
C GLY A 56 -1.12 -7.49 -17.67
N SER A 57 -1.80 -7.18 -18.77
CA SER A 57 -1.95 -8.10 -19.93
C SER A 57 -0.78 -8.07 -20.92
N GLY A 58 0.25 -7.26 -20.65
CA GLY A 58 1.38 -7.05 -21.56
C GLY A 58 2.45 -8.15 -21.46
N TYR A 59 3.00 -8.56 -22.60
CA TYR A 59 4.04 -9.60 -22.69
C TYR A 59 5.46 -9.09 -22.35
N ALA A 60 5.70 -7.78 -22.41
CA ALA A 60 7.05 -7.21 -22.53
C ALA A 60 7.81 -6.94 -21.21
N HIS A 61 7.18 -7.03 -20.04
CA HIS A 61 7.80 -6.56 -18.78
C HIS A 61 7.88 -7.60 -17.65
N ARG A 62 7.79 -8.90 -17.98
CA ARG A 62 7.82 -9.98 -16.98
C ARG A 62 9.23 -10.54 -16.87
N TYR A 63 9.84 -10.42 -15.69
CA TYR A 63 11.18 -10.90 -15.39
C TYR A 63 11.23 -11.61 -14.03
N GLY A 64 12.27 -12.41 -13.83
CA GLY A 64 12.55 -13.07 -12.56
C GLY A 64 11.43 -14.00 -12.06
N ILE A 65 11.61 -14.46 -10.84
CA ILE A 65 10.66 -15.30 -10.11
C ILE A 65 9.83 -14.41 -9.19
N ARG A 66 8.51 -14.58 -9.17
CA ARG A 66 7.59 -13.91 -8.22
C ARG A 66 6.48 -14.88 -7.86
N GLY A 67 6.10 -14.95 -6.59
CA GLY A 67 5.10 -15.93 -6.13
C GLY A 67 5.49 -17.39 -6.38
N GLY A 68 6.77 -17.68 -6.56
CA GLY A 68 7.27 -19.02 -6.91
C GLY A 68 7.04 -19.42 -8.36
N LEU A 69 6.62 -18.49 -9.21
CA LEU A 69 6.42 -18.69 -10.65
C LEU A 69 7.42 -17.87 -11.45
N THR A 70 7.91 -18.46 -12.54
CA THR A 70 8.72 -17.79 -13.56
C THR A 70 7.90 -16.82 -14.39
N ALA A 71 8.56 -15.90 -15.08
CA ALA A 71 7.89 -14.99 -16.03
C ALA A 71 7.04 -15.75 -17.07
N GLY A 72 7.49 -16.91 -17.53
CA GLY A 72 6.77 -17.75 -18.48
C GLY A 72 5.51 -18.39 -17.89
N GLU A 73 5.57 -18.88 -16.66
CA GLU A 73 4.41 -19.44 -15.96
C GLU A 73 3.39 -18.36 -15.60
N ARG A 74 3.85 -17.18 -15.15
CA ARG A 74 2.96 -16.04 -14.88
C ARG A 74 2.22 -15.56 -16.12
N ARG A 75 2.80 -15.66 -17.33
CA ARG A 75 2.11 -15.36 -18.60
C ARG A 75 0.95 -16.31 -18.90
N ARG A 76 1.00 -17.54 -18.40
CA ARG A 76 -0.02 -18.57 -18.64
C ARG A 76 -1.13 -18.54 -17.59
N MET A 77 -1.04 -17.64 -16.61
CA MET A 77 -2.04 -17.52 -15.57
C MET A 77 -3.39 -17.07 -16.14
N PRO A 78 -4.50 -17.65 -15.67
CA PRO A 78 -5.83 -17.20 -16.05
C PRO A 78 -6.11 -15.78 -15.53
N PRO A 79 -7.05 -15.05 -16.14
CA PRO A 79 -7.50 -13.76 -15.60
C PRO A 79 -8.10 -13.96 -14.21
N LEU A 80 -7.78 -13.04 -13.29
CA LEU A 80 -8.24 -13.09 -11.91
C LEU A 80 -9.61 -12.40 -11.73
N PRO A 81 -10.45 -12.87 -10.79
CA PRO A 81 -11.75 -12.26 -10.51
C PRO A 81 -11.60 -10.88 -9.84
N ALA A 82 -12.55 -9.98 -10.07
CA ALA A 82 -12.59 -8.63 -9.50
C ALA A 82 -13.56 -8.57 -8.31
N PRO A 83 -13.21 -9.17 -7.16
CA PRO A 83 -12.54 -8.42 -6.08
C PRO A 83 -11.29 -9.10 -5.46
N GLN A 84 -10.40 -8.31 -4.85
CA GLN A 84 -9.08 -8.75 -4.34
C GLN A 84 -9.13 -9.97 -3.39
N PRO A 85 -10.06 -10.07 -2.41
CA PRO A 85 -10.12 -11.24 -1.53
C PRO A 85 -10.44 -12.55 -2.27
N THR A 86 -11.30 -12.48 -3.29
CA THR A 86 -11.63 -13.63 -4.14
C THR A 86 -10.46 -14.01 -5.03
N ALA A 87 -9.72 -13.02 -5.55
CA ALA A 87 -8.49 -13.27 -6.32
C ALA A 87 -7.42 -13.96 -5.46
N LEU A 88 -7.22 -13.53 -4.21
CA LEU A 88 -6.29 -14.18 -3.28
C LEU A 88 -6.70 -15.62 -2.96
N ALA A 89 -7.98 -15.88 -2.70
CA ALA A 89 -8.49 -17.23 -2.46
C ALA A 89 -8.25 -18.14 -3.69
N ALA A 90 -8.58 -17.65 -4.89
CA ALA A 90 -8.36 -18.39 -6.13
C ALA A 90 -6.87 -18.67 -6.38
N LEU A 91 -5.99 -17.70 -6.14
CA LEU A 91 -4.54 -17.88 -6.26
C LEU A 91 -4.00 -18.90 -5.25
N ARG A 92 -4.46 -18.88 -3.99
CA ARG A 92 -4.06 -19.89 -3.00
C ARG A 92 -4.44 -21.30 -3.44
N SER A 93 -5.66 -21.50 -3.92
CA SER A 93 -6.10 -22.81 -4.44
C SER A 93 -5.31 -23.25 -5.66
N LEU A 94 -5.03 -22.35 -6.61
CA LEU A 94 -4.26 -22.65 -7.80
C LEU A 94 -2.80 -23.00 -7.45
N LEU A 95 -2.17 -22.25 -6.55
CA LEU A 95 -0.80 -22.52 -6.11
C LEU A 95 -0.69 -23.87 -5.40
N ALA A 96 -1.66 -24.22 -4.54
CA ALA A 96 -1.70 -25.55 -3.91
C ALA A 96 -1.78 -26.67 -4.96
N ALA A 97 -2.65 -26.53 -5.97
CA ALA A 97 -2.76 -27.51 -7.04
C ALA A 97 -1.48 -27.62 -7.89
N LEU A 98 -0.76 -26.53 -8.13
CA LEU A 98 0.53 -26.55 -8.84
C LEU A 98 1.63 -27.25 -8.03
N ASP A 99 1.63 -27.09 -6.71
CA ASP A 99 2.59 -27.76 -5.85
C ASP A 99 2.32 -29.27 -5.78
N GLU A 100 1.05 -29.70 -5.75
CA GLU A 100 0.65 -31.12 -5.82
C GLU A 100 1.02 -31.79 -7.16
N GLN A 101 0.99 -31.05 -8.27
CA GLN A 101 1.30 -31.55 -9.60
C GLN A 101 2.79 -31.62 -9.92
N THR A 102 3.67 -31.15 -9.03
CA THR A 102 5.12 -31.27 -9.21
C THR A 102 5.57 -32.62 -8.61
N PRO A 103 5.93 -33.64 -9.42
CA PRO A 103 6.48 -34.88 -8.87
C PRO A 103 7.75 -34.57 -8.10
N GLY A 104 7.88 -35.15 -6.91
CA GLY A 104 8.85 -34.80 -5.88
C GLY A 104 10.22 -34.36 -6.40
N GLN A 105 10.59 -33.13 -6.06
CA GLN A 105 11.98 -32.76 -5.92
C GLN A 105 12.22 -32.75 -4.41
N PRO A 106 12.96 -33.73 -3.85
CA PRO A 106 13.26 -33.73 -2.42
C PRO A 106 13.98 -32.42 -2.06
N PRO A 107 13.86 -31.93 -0.81
CA PRO A 107 14.65 -30.80 -0.38
C PRO A 107 16.13 -31.19 -0.47
N THR A 108 16.84 -30.65 -1.46
CA THR A 108 18.30 -30.71 -1.48
C THR A 108 18.77 -29.75 -0.39
N GLU A 109 19.03 -30.34 0.77
CA GLU A 109 19.83 -29.73 1.83
C GLU A 109 21.11 -29.15 1.22
N GLY A 110 21.40 -27.92 1.63
CA GLY A 110 22.55 -27.17 1.15
C GLY A 110 23.85 -27.95 1.37
N THR A 111 24.73 -27.86 0.38
CA THR A 111 26.13 -28.27 0.45
C THR A 111 26.80 -27.60 1.65
N THR A 112 26.81 -28.27 2.80
CA THR A 112 27.89 -28.19 3.78
C THR A 112 28.65 -29.49 3.65
N GLN A 113 29.91 -29.40 3.24
CA GLN A 113 30.81 -30.54 3.19
C GLN A 113 30.88 -31.15 4.60
N GLN A 114 30.32 -32.35 4.77
CA GLN A 114 30.65 -33.20 5.91
C GLN A 114 31.06 -34.58 5.42
N MET A 115 32.27 -34.90 5.83
CA MET A 115 33.00 -36.14 5.67
C MET A 115 32.15 -37.31 6.18
N THR A 116 32.14 -38.38 5.41
CA THR A 116 31.41 -39.62 5.67
C THR A 116 31.82 -40.24 7.01
N THR A 117 30.86 -40.42 7.91
CA THR A 117 30.86 -41.53 8.88
C THR A 117 29.55 -42.27 8.79
N ALA A 118 29.68 -43.59 8.88
CA ALA A 118 28.69 -44.61 8.58
C ALA A 118 27.26 -44.35 9.08
N ASP A 119 26.36 -44.71 8.18
CA ASP A 119 24.92 -44.90 8.31
C ASP A 119 24.54 -45.59 9.64
N THR A 120 23.92 -44.82 10.53
CA THR A 120 23.11 -45.34 11.65
C THR A 120 21.68 -44.96 11.33
N PRO A 121 20.71 -45.90 11.33
CA PRO A 121 19.32 -45.58 11.03
C PRO A 121 18.81 -44.58 12.07
N ALA A 122 18.53 -43.36 11.61
CA ALA A 122 17.98 -42.30 12.42
C ALA A 122 16.61 -42.75 12.96
N ALA A 123 16.54 -42.98 14.27
CA ALA A 123 15.28 -43.17 14.97
C ALA A 123 14.38 -41.95 14.75
N PRO A 124 13.04 -42.12 14.71
CA PRO A 124 12.10 -41.00 14.57
C PRO A 124 12.39 -39.96 15.66
N GLN A 125 12.83 -38.77 15.24
CA GLN A 125 13.15 -37.69 16.16
C GLN A 125 11.83 -37.12 16.71
N GLU A 126 11.47 -37.50 17.93
CA GLU A 126 10.36 -36.90 18.65
C GLU A 126 10.62 -35.40 18.82
N LEU A 127 9.73 -34.57 18.26
CA LEU A 127 9.80 -33.11 18.37
C LEU A 127 9.49 -32.70 19.82
N ILE A 128 10.54 -32.47 20.61
CA ILE A 128 10.40 -31.95 21.97
C ILE A 128 10.00 -30.47 21.89
N THR A 129 8.96 -30.05 22.62
CA THR A 129 8.53 -28.64 22.65
C THR A 129 9.56 -27.77 23.37
N ILE A 130 9.63 -26.48 23.01
CA ILE A 130 10.54 -25.51 23.66
C ILE A 130 10.34 -25.48 25.18
N SER A 131 9.09 -25.48 25.65
CA SER A 131 8.79 -25.48 27.09
C SER A 131 9.31 -26.73 27.80
N SER A 132 9.21 -27.90 27.14
CA SER A 132 9.76 -29.14 27.67
C SER A 132 11.30 -29.15 27.67
N LEU A 133 11.93 -28.59 26.63
CA LEU A 133 13.38 -28.44 26.54
C LEU A 133 13.94 -27.51 27.63
N LEU A 134 13.28 -26.39 27.89
CA LEU A 134 13.69 -25.46 28.94
C LEU A 134 13.56 -26.11 30.33
N ARG A 135 12.47 -26.85 30.59
CA ARG A 135 12.29 -27.59 31.84
C ARG A 135 13.38 -28.64 32.04
N TRP A 136 13.67 -29.42 30.99
CA TRP A 136 14.76 -30.39 31.02
C TRP A 136 16.11 -29.73 31.33
N ALA A 137 16.38 -28.55 30.74
CA ALA A 137 17.61 -27.82 30.99
C ALA A 137 17.72 -27.31 32.43
N GLU A 138 16.61 -26.88 33.04
CA GLU A 138 16.53 -26.46 34.44
C GLU A 138 16.81 -27.60 35.42
N GLU A 139 16.25 -28.78 35.15
CA GLU A 139 16.41 -29.98 35.99
C GLU A 139 17.75 -30.71 35.75
N HIS A 140 18.56 -30.26 34.79
CA HIS A 140 19.78 -30.95 34.39
C HIS A 140 20.89 -30.83 35.46
N PRO A 141 21.66 -31.89 35.75
CA PRO A 141 22.75 -31.82 36.74
C PRO A 141 23.98 -31.02 36.28
N ASP A 142 24.12 -30.80 34.97
CA ASP A 142 25.21 -30.00 34.38
C ASP A 142 24.87 -28.50 34.43
N THR A 143 25.73 -27.72 35.09
CA THR A 143 25.57 -26.27 35.25
C THR A 143 25.66 -25.49 33.94
N GLU A 144 26.39 -25.97 32.93
CA GLU A 144 26.45 -25.29 31.63
C GLU A 144 25.14 -25.46 30.86
N VAL A 145 24.52 -26.65 30.96
CA VAL A 145 23.20 -26.91 30.36
C VAL A 145 22.13 -26.03 31.02
N GLN A 146 22.16 -25.90 32.36
CA GLN A 146 21.29 -24.97 33.08
C GLN A 146 21.50 -23.53 32.61
N ALA A 147 22.75 -23.07 32.51
CA ALA A 147 23.08 -21.73 32.05
C ALA A 147 22.62 -21.47 30.61
N GLN A 148 22.73 -22.46 29.73
CA GLN A 148 22.22 -22.39 28.36
C GLN A 148 20.69 -22.30 28.34
N GLY A 149 19.99 -23.08 29.16
CA GLY A 149 18.55 -23.00 29.33
C GLY A 149 18.10 -21.60 29.76
N ALA A 150 18.74 -21.04 30.78
CA ALA A 150 18.44 -19.70 31.29
C ALA A 150 18.67 -18.59 30.23
N ARG A 151 19.74 -18.68 29.43
CA ARG A 151 19.99 -17.75 28.31
C ARG A 151 18.91 -17.86 27.24
N ALA A 152 18.50 -19.08 26.90
CA ALA A 152 17.43 -19.32 25.92
C ALA A 152 16.09 -18.78 26.41
N GLU A 153 15.74 -18.99 27.69
CA GLU A 153 14.52 -18.44 28.29
C GLU A 153 14.50 -16.91 28.29
N ALA A 154 15.62 -16.27 28.67
CA ALA A 154 15.74 -14.81 28.63
C ALA A 154 15.55 -14.26 27.20
N ALA A 155 16.14 -14.92 26.20
CA ALA A 155 15.97 -14.56 24.80
C ALA A 155 14.51 -14.70 24.33
N LEU A 156 13.85 -15.82 24.67
CA LEU A 156 12.44 -16.05 24.34
C LEU A 156 11.52 -15.04 25.01
N THR A 157 11.82 -14.65 26.26
CA THR A 157 11.09 -13.61 26.97
C THR A 157 11.23 -12.27 26.24
N GLY A 158 12.45 -11.87 25.88
CA GLY A 158 12.68 -10.64 25.11
C GLY A 158 11.94 -10.62 23.76
N LEU A 159 11.96 -11.74 23.02
CA LEU A 159 11.22 -11.88 21.76
C LEU A 159 9.71 -11.76 21.95
N ARG A 160 9.15 -12.40 22.99
CA ARG A 160 7.72 -12.31 23.33
C ARG A 160 7.32 -10.89 23.68
N THR A 161 8.12 -10.18 24.47
CA THR A 161 7.87 -8.76 24.80
C THR A 161 7.87 -7.89 23.56
N ARG A 162 8.86 -8.04 22.67
CA ARG A 162 8.92 -7.27 21.43
C ARG A 162 7.72 -7.57 20.52
N TYR A 163 7.36 -8.84 20.39
CA TYR A 163 6.21 -9.28 19.61
C TYR A 163 4.89 -8.69 20.14
N ALA A 164 4.68 -8.73 21.46
CA ALA A 164 3.50 -8.12 22.09
C ALA A 164 3.43 -6.61 21.84
N ALA A 165 4.55 -5.90 21.96
CA ALA A 165 4.62 -4.47 21.65
C ALA A 165 4.30 -4.17 20.17
N ASP A 166 4.74 -5.03 19.24
CA ASP A 166 4.40 -4.87 17.82
C ASP A 166 2.92 -5.14 17.52
N GLN A 167 2.30 -6.09 18.23
CA GLN A 167 0.85 -6.29 18.14
C GLN A 167 0.08 -5.07 18.67
N GLU A 168 0.49 -4.51 19.81
CA GLU A 168 -0.13 -3.32 20.38
C GLU A 168 0.02 -2.10 19.46
N LEU A 169 1.21 -1.92 18.87
CA LEU A 169 1.46 -0.87 17.89
C LEU A 169 0.50 -1.02 16.69
N THR A 170 0.33 -2.25 16.20
CA THR A 170 -0.59 -2.55 15.10
C THR A 170 -2.04 -2.22 15.47
N SER A 171 -2.49 -2.56 16.68
CA SER A 171 -3.84 -2.21 17.13
C SER A 171 -4.04 -0.71 17.25
N ILE A 172 -3.07 0.01 17.81
CA ILE A 172 -3.11 1.48 17.93
C ILE A 172 -3.18 2.14 16.55
N THR A 173 -2.35 1.68 15.59
CA THR A 173 -2.39 2.24 14.23
C THR A 173 -3.74 2.02 13.57
N THR A 174 -4.31 0.82 13.74
CA THR A 174 -5.61 0.47 13.17
C THR A 174 -6.73 1.32 13.79
N GLU A 175 -6.70 1.51 15.11
CA GLU A 175 -7.67 2.35 15.82
C GLU A 175 -7.54 3.83 15.41
N ALA A 176 -6.31 4.34 15.28
CA ALA A 176 -6.07 5.72 14.83
C ALA A 176 -6.69 5.98 13.44
N GLU A 177 -6.54 5.04 12.49
CA GLU A 177 -7.17 5.14 11.17
C GLU A 177 -8.70 5.15 11.24
N GLN A 178 -9.28 4.31 12.11
CA GLN A 178 -10.73 4.26 12.31
C GLN A 178 -11.24 5.58 12.90
N LEU A 179 -10.51 6.16 13.86
CA LEU A 179 -10.82 7.45 14.45
C LEU A 179 -10.70 8.59 13.43
N GLU A 180 -9.66 8.60 12.60
CA GLU A 180 -9.52 9.58 11.51
C GLU A 180 -10.68 9.51 10.52
N LYS A 181 -11.08 8.29 10.12
CA LYS A 181 -12.26 8.09 9.27
C LYS A 181 -13.50 8.64 9.96
N ARG A 182 -13.71 8.35 11.24
CA ARG A 182 -14.85 8.84 12.01
C ARG A 182 -14.86 10.37 12.11
N LEU A 183 -13.70 10.98 12.33
CA LEU A 183 -13.54 12.43 12.36
C LEU A 183 -13.92 13.06 11.02
N ASN A 184 -13.53 12.44 9.90
CA ASN A 184 -13.88 12.91 8.57
C ASN A 184 -15.38 12.80 8.29
N GLU A 185 -16.04 11.72 8.73
CA GLU A 185 -17.51 11.59 8.66
C GLU A 185 -18.20 12.72 9.45
N LEU A 186 -17.73 13.02 10.66
CA LEU A 186 -18.27 14.08 11.49
C LEU A 186 -18.07 15.47 10.85
N ARG A 187 -16.89 15.75 10.30
CA ARG A 187 -16.60 16.99 9.56
C ARG A 187 -17.49 17.14 8.32
N ALA A 188 -17.72 16.06 7.59
CA ALA A 188 -18.62 16.07 6.44
C ALA A 188 -20.05 16.41 6.87
N ARG A 189 -20.52 15.83 7.99
CA ARG A 189 -21.84 16.14 8.54
C ARG A 189 -21.95 17.58 9.03
N GLU A 190 -20.92 18.09 9.69
CA GLU A 190 -20.84 19.49 10.10
C GLU A 190 -20.91 20.42 8.89
N ALA A 191 -20.19 20.13 7.81
CA ALA A 191 -20.21 20.92 6.59
C ALA A 191 -21.58 20.92 5.90
N GLU A 192 -22.32 19.81 5.96
CA GLU A 192 -23.68 19.70 5.43
C GLU A 192 -24.67 20.58 6.21
N LEU A 193 -24.54 20.60 7.54
CA LEU A 193 -25.40 21.39 8.43
C LEU A 193 -25.03 22.88 8.45
N THR A 194 -23.77 23.21 8.12
CA THR A 194 -23.31 24.59 8.15
C THR A 194 -24.00 25.42 7.05
N PRO A 195 -24.70 26.52 7.40
CA PRO A 195 -25.39 27.34 6.41
C PRO A 195 -24.39 28.00 5.45
N LYS A 196 -24.60 27.82 4.14
CA LYS A 196 -23.75 28.45 3.12
C LYS A 196 -23.86 29.98 3.20
N PRO A 197 -22.75 30.73 3.21
CA PRO A 197 -22.81 32.18 3.23
C PRO A 197 -23.54 32.68 1.98
N LYS A 198 -24.47 33.63 2.17
CA LYS A 198 -25.16 34.28 1.06
C LYS A 198 -24.10 34.91 0.15
N LYS A 199 -24.13 34.61 -1.15
CA LYS A 199 -23.33 35.34 -2.15
C LYS A 199 -23.62 36.83 -1.97
N LYS A 200 -22.65 37.59 -1.46
CA LYS A 200 -22.74 39.06 -1.51
C LYS A 200 -22.87 39.39 -2.99
N ARG A 201 -24.02 39.97 -3.40
CA ARG A 201 -24.14 40.57 -4.73
C ARG A 201 -22.93 41.50 -4.85
N GLY A 202 -22.07 41.24 -5.84
CA GLY A 202 -20.86 42.04 -6.02
C GLY A 202 -21.25 43.51 -5.94
N SER A 203 -20.57 44.28 -5.10
CA SER A 203 -20.68 45.72 -5.16
C SER A 203 -20.33 46.09 -6.60
N TYR A 204 -21.31 46.58 -7.36
CA TYR A 204 -21.07 47.00 -8.74
C TYR A 204 -20.09 48.17 -8.68
N VAL A 205 -18.81 47.89 -8.93
CA VAL A 205 -17.79 48.92 -9.10
C VAL A 205 -18.09 49.58 -10.43
N ARG A 206 -18.45 50.87 -10.39
CA ARG A 206 -18.67 51.65 -11.61
C ARG A 206 -17.32 51.91 -12.27
N ASP A 207 -17.25 51.73 -13.58
CA ASP A 207 -16.09 51.95 -14.44
C ASP A 207 -15.97 53.40 -14.93
N TYR A 208 -16.81 54.31 -14.44
CA TYR A 208 -16.87 55.72 -14.84
C TYR A 208 -17.12 56.64 -13.64
N ASP A 209 -16.61 57.87 -13.71
CA ASP A 209 -16.99 58.93 -12.77
C ASP A 209 -18.32 59.57 -13.20
N THR A 210 -19.31 59.53 -12.31
CA THR A 210 -20.62 60.13 -12.57
C THR A 210 -20.59 61.64 -12.81
N ARG A 211 -19.60 62.36 -12.26
CA ARG A 211 -19.46 63.81 -12.46
C ARG A 211 -19.01 64.14 -13.86
N GLU A 212 -18.03 63.39 -14.37
CA GLU A 212 -17.50 63.56 -15.73
C GLU A 212 -18.59 63.33 -16.77
N VAL A 213 -19.33 62.24 -16.65
CA VAL A 213 -20.41 61.90 -17.58
C VAL A 213 -21.53 62.95 -17.57
N ARG A 214 -21.90 63.48 -16.39
CA ARG A 214 -22.92 64.54 -16.26
C ARG A 214 -22.44 65.89 -16.81
N ALA A 215 -21.18 66.25 -16.55
CA ALA A 215 -20.59 67.46 -17.09
C ALA A 215 -20.56 67.40 -18.62
N TRP A 216 -20.13 66.26 -19.17
CA TRP A 216 -20.16 66.02 -20.61
C TRP A 216 -21.58 66.09 -21.19
N ALA A 217 -22.57 65.46 -20.54
CA ALA A 217 -23.94 65.50 -21.01
C ALA A 217 -24.50 66.94 -21.04
N THR A 218 -24.15 67.76 -20.04
CA THR A 218 -24.56 69.17 -19.96
C THR A 218 -23.94 69.98 -21.10
N THR A 219 -22.64 69.81 -21.36
CA THR A 219 -21.95 70.50 -22.47
C THR A 219 -22.50 70.12 -23.84
N ASN A 220 -22.99 68.89 -24.02
CA ASN A 220 -23.54 68.39 -25.28
C ASN A 220 -25.07 68.52 -25.40
N GLY A 221 -25.74 69.17 -24.43
CA GLY A 221 -27.19 69.34 -24.44
C GLY A 221 -28.00 68.05 -24.28
N ILE A 222 -27.41 67.00 -23.69
CA ILE A 222 -28.04 65.69 -23.47
C ILE A 222 -28.72 65.68 -22.10
N ASP A 223 -30.00 65.33 -22.08
CA ASP A 223 -30.81 65.19 -20.86
C ASP A 223 -30.31 64.04 -19.95
N CYS A 224 -29.65 64.42 -18.85
CA CYS A 224 -29.12 63.53 -17.82
C CYS A 224 -29.56 63.99 -16.41
N PRO A 225 -30.13 63.11 -15.57
CA PRO A 225 -30.49 63.44 -14.19
C PRO A 225 -29.30 63.92 -13.35
N HIS A 226 -29.52 64.98 -12.57
CA HIS A 226 -28.52 65.57 -11.67
C HIS A 226 -28.15 64.64 -10.49
N MET A 227 -29.02 63.69 -10.13
CA MET A 227 -28.80 62.68 -9.08
C MET A 227 -29.18 61.27 -9.55
N GLY A 228 -28.67 60.25 -8.86
CA GLY A 228 -29.00 58.84 -9.12
C GLY A 228 -28.16 58.17 -10.21
N GLN A 229 -28.68 57.09 -10.78
CA GLN A 229 -28.01 56.31 -11.82
C GLN A 229 -28.03 57.04 -13.17
N ILE A 230 -26.89 57.06 -13.86
CA ILE A 230 -26.80 57.66 -15.19
C ILE A 230 -27.49 56.73 -16.20
N PRO A 231 -28.44 57.22 -17.01
CA PRO A 231 -29.10 56.42 -18.03
C PRO A 231 -28.09 55.83 -19.01
N LYS A 232 -28.29 54.57 -19.40
CA LYS A 232 -27.39 53.85 -20.33
C LYS A 232 -27.14 54.63 -21.63
N ARG A 233 -28.18 55.28 -22.17
CA ARG A 233 -28.09 56.14 -23.36
C ARG A 233 -27.02 57.23 -23.23
N VAL A 234 -26.87 57.83 -22.04
CA VAL A 234 -25.90 58.91 -21.79
C VAL A 234 -24.50 58.32 -21.63
N LEU A 235 -24.37 57.17 -20.96
CA LEU A 235 -23.08 56.48 -20.82
C LEU A 235 -22.54 56.00 -22.16
N ASP A 236 -23.38 55.41 -23.01
CA ASP A 236 -22.97 54.90 -24.31
C ASP A 236 -22.54 56.06 -25.23
N ALA A 237 -23.28 57.18 -25.21
CA ALA A 237 -22.93 58.38 -25.96
C ALA A 237 -21.63 59.04 -25.45
N TRP A 238 -21.43 59.08 -24.12
CA TRP A 238 -20.19 59.56 -23.52
C TRP A 238 -19.00 58.68 -23.92
N ARG A 239 -19.13 57.35 -23.80
CA ARG A 239 -18.08 56.40 -24.21
C ARG A 239 -17.74 56.52 -25.69
N ALA A 240 -18.73 56.74 -26.56
CA ALA A 240 -18.50 56.97 -27.99
C ALA A 240 -17.78 58.29 -28.30
N SER A 241 -17.85 59.27 -27.40
CA SER A 241 -17.16 60.56 -27.54
C SER A 241 -15.71 60.56 -27.04
N LEU A 242 -15.32 59.55 -26.26
CA LEU A 242 -13.95 59.42 -25.79
C LEU A 242 -13.03 59.09 -26.98
N PRO A 243 -11.80 59.64 -27.02
CA PRO A 243 -10.85 59.31 -28.06
C PRO A 243 -10.55 57.81 -28.01
N GLN A 244 -10.78 57.11 -29.13
CA GLN A 244 -10.38 55.71 -29.24
C GLN A 244 -8.85 55.67 -29.24
N THR A 245 -8.26 55.16 -28.15
CA THR A 245 -6.84 54.83 -28.12
C THR A 245 -6.57 53.78 -29.18
N ALA A 246 -5.78 54.16 -30.19
CA ALA A 246 -5.25 53.25 -31.22
C ALA A 246 -4.23 52.27 -30.61
#